data_AF-A0A6I4TSL3-F1
#
_entry.id   AF-A0A6I4TSL3-F1
#
_cell.length_a   1.000
_cell.length_b   1.000
_cell.length_c   1.000
_cell.angle_alpha   90.00
_cell.angle_beta   90.00
_cell.angle_gamma   90.00
#
_symmetry.space_group_name_H-M   'P 1'
#
loop_
_entity.id
_entity.type
_entity.pdbx_description
1 polymer ?
#
loop_
_entity_poly.entity_id
_entity_poly.type
_entity_poly.pdbx_seq_one_letter_code
_entity_poly.pdbx_strand_id
1 'polypeptide(L)'
;MKRSGAMMAMAATLLAAAVPVAAQDNGVLWTAAPKSMSEYITEGWQISSHTYQQYSNGNDYNFILQKDNKAVICFVWLPERKDMVAHCRLLN
;
A
#
# COMPACT_ATOMS: atom_id res chain seq x y z
N MET A 1 -32.93 39.45 36.56
CA MET A 1 -32.79 38.07 36.01
C MET A 1 -33.11 38.14 34.52
N LYS A 2 -32.42 37.54 33.54
CA LYS A 2 -31.20 36.72 33.43
C LYS A 2 -30.80 36.78 31.93
N ARG A 3 -29.50 36.78 31.64
CA ARG A 3 -28.86 36.95 30.32
C ARG A 3 -29.15 35.78 29.36
N SER A 4 -29.40 36.06 28.08
CA SER A 4 -29.35 35.05 27.00
C SER A 4 -28.08 35.24 26.18
N GLY A 5 -27.13 34.32 26.35
CA GLY A 5 -25.92 34.22 25.54
C GLY A 5 -26.15 33.29 24.35
N ALA A 6 -25.69 33.71 23.17
CA ALA A 6 -25.62 32.87 21.99
C ALA A 6 -24.44 31.88 22.15
N MET A 7 -24.72 30.58 22.19
CA MET A 7 -23.69 29.55 22.07
C MET A 7 -23.43 29.27 20.59
N MET A 8 -22.20 29.56 20.15
CA MET A 8 -21.65 29.06 18.89
C MET A 8 -21.55 27.54 18.94
N ALA A 9 -22.24 26.86 18.02
CA ALA A 9 -22.03 25.44 17.78
C ALA A 9 -20.72 25.26 16.98
N MET A 10 -19.67 24.78 17.65
CA MET A 10 -18.50 24.23 16.95
C MET A 10 -18.88 22.87 16.36
N ALA A 11 -19.06 22.81 15.05
CA ALA A 11 -19.13 21.54 14.34
C ALA A 11 -17.70 20.97 14.24
N ALA A 12 -17.35 20.08 15.18
CA ALA A 12 -16.16 19.26 15.04
C ALA A 12 -16.43 18.20 13.96
N THR A 13 -15.98 18.47 12.74
CA THR A 13 -15.89 17.47 11.68
C THR A 13 -14.87 16.42 12.08
N LEU A 14 -15.34 15.29 12.59
CA LEU A 14 -14.54 14.08 12.72
C LEU A 14 -14.14 13.63 11.32
N LEU A 15 -12.92 13.94 10.90
CA LEU A 15 -12.27 13.25 9.78
C LEU A 15 -12.07 11.80 10.24
N ALA A 16 -12.97 10.92 9.82
CA ALA A 16 -12.75 9.48 9.90
C ALA A 16 -11.54 9.16 9.01
N ALA A 17 -10.38 8.96 9.65
CA ALA A 17 -9.22 8.41 8.98
C ALA A 17 -9.61 7.02 8.46
N ALA A 18 -9.70 6.88 7.14
CA ALA A 18 -9.89 5.59 6.50
C ALA A 18 -8.69 4.71 6.87
N VAL A 19 -8.89 3.76 7.78
CA VAL A 19 -7.89 2.75 8.08
C VAL A 19 -7.88 1.80 6.88
N PRO A 20 -6.79 1.69 6.12
CA PRO A 20 -6.74 0.75 5.02
C PRO A 20 -6.91 -0.67 5.59
N VAL A 21 -7.96 -1.37 5.13
CA VAL A 21 -8.18 -2.77 5.47
C VAL A 21 -7.01 -3.57 4.90
N ALA A 22 -6.24 -4.20 5.78
CA ALA A 22 -5.19 -5.13 5.38
C ALA A 22 -5.85 -6.32 4.67
N ALA A 23 -5.50 -6.54 3.41
CA ALA A 23 -5.91 -7.75 2.70
C ALA A 23 -5.16 -8.94 3.34
N GLN A 24 -5.89 -9.80 4.06
CA GLN A 24 -5.37 -11.09 4.48
C GLN A 24 -5.44 -12.04 3.30
N ASP A 25 -4.28 -12.52 2.86
CA ASP A 25 -4.18 -13.66 1.96
C ASP A 25 -3.22 -14.66 2.59
N ASN A 26 -3.71 -15.89 2.83
CA ASN A 26 -2.98 -17.02 3.43
C ASN A 26 -2.32 -16.80 4.79
N GLY A 27 -3.00 -16.13 5.74
CA GLY A 27 -2.57 -16.07 7.14
C GLY A 27 -1.37 -15.17 7.44
N VAL A 28 -0.81 -14.51 6.43
CA VAL A 28 0.18 -13.44 6.59
C VAL A 28 -0.55 -12.11 6.57
N LEU A 29 -0.36 -11.29 7.62
CA LEU A 29 -0.97 -9.97 7.72
C LEU A 29 -0.17 -9.00 6.85
N TRP A 30 -0.55 -8.91 5.58
CA TRP A 30 0.10 -8.04 4.61
C TRP A 30 -0.22 -6.58 4.90
N THR A 31 0.75 -5.85 5.45
CA THR A 31 0.62 -4.40 5.63
C THR A 31 0.91 -3.72 4.29
N ALA A 32 0.01 -2.85 3.85
CA ALA A 32 0.25 -2.00 2.68
C ALA A 32 1.59 -1.27 2.86
N ALA A 33 2.47 -1.39 1.88
CA ALA A 33 3.70 -0.62 1.91
C ALA A 33 3.34 0.88 1.75
N PRO A 34 3.95 1.77 2.55
CA PRO A 34 3.65 3.21 2.48
C PRO A 34 4.20 3.90 1.22
N LYS A 35 4.99 3.19 0.39
CA LYS A 35 5.71 3.72 -0.77
C LYS A 35 5.52 2.82 -1.98
N SER A 36 5.61 3.42 -3.16
CA SER A 36 5.70 2.72 -4.45
C SER A 36 7.04 1.98 -4.61
N MET A 37 7.09 1.02 -5.54
CA MET A 37 8.33 0.31 -5.86
C MET A 37 9.44 1.29 -6.30
N SER A 38 9.11 2.30 -7.12
CA SER A 38 10.07 3.32 -7.57
C SER A 38 10.68 4.10 -6.42
N GLU A 39 9.88 4.49 -5.43
CA GLU A 39 10.37 5.22 -4.25
C GLU A 39 11.33 4.36 -3.43
N TYR A 40 11.05 3.06 -3.27
CA TYR A 40 11.97 2.14 -2.62
C TYR A 40 13.31 2.04 -3.37
N ILE A 41 13.28 1.91 -4.70
CA ILE A 41 14.51 1.88 -5.51
C ILE A 41 15.30 3.19 -5.38
N THR A 42 14.63 4.35 -5.43
CA THR A 42 15.29 5.66 -5.24
C THR A 42 15.92 5.79 -3.85
N GLU A 43 15.34 5.16 -2.82
CA GLU A 43 15.91 5.10 -1.46
C GLU A 43 17.03 4.07 -1.28
N GLY A 44 17.45 3.42 -2.35
CA GLY A 44 18.56 2.48 -2.36
C GLY A 44 18.19 1.04 -1.97
N TRP A 45 16.90 0.70 -1.94
CA TRP A 45 16.48 -0.70 -1.84
C TRP A 45 16.86 -1.43 -3.13
N GLN A 46 17.32 -2.67 -3.00
CA GLN A 46 17.78 -3.49 -4.12
C GLN A 46 16.78 -4.60 -4.40
N ILE A 47 16.57 -4.93 -5.67
CA ILE A 47 15.82 -6.13 -6.06
C ILE A 47 16.70 -7.34 -5.72
N SER A 48 16.28 -8.15 -4.74
CA SER A 48 17.00 -9.37 -4.35
C SER A 48 16.49 -10.61 -5.08
N SER A 49 15.21 -10.61 -5.47
CA SER A 49 14.58 -11.70 -6.21
C SER A 49 13.42 -11.18 -7.06
N HIS A 50 13.11 -11.91 -8.13
CA HIS A 50 11.91 -11.67 -8.92
C HIS A 50 11.33 -12.99 -9.42
N THR A 51 10.01 -13.00 -9.64
CA THR A 51 9.31 -14.10 -10.30
C THR A 51 8.38 -13.55 -11.37
N TYR A 52 8.19 -14.34 -12.42
CA TYR A 52 7.28 -14.06 -13.51
C TYR A 52 6.32 -15.23 -13.66
N GLN A 53 5.03 -14.94 -13.77
CA GLN A 53 3.99 -15.92 -14.01
C GLN A 53 3.11 -15.46 -15.16
N GLN A 54 2.91 -16.33 -16.14
CA GLN A 54 2.06 -16.05 -17.29
C GLN A 54 0.73 -16.78 -17.13
N TYR A 55 -0.36 -16.03 -17.32
CA TYR A 55 -1.72 -16.54 -17.32
C TYR A 55 -2.37 -16.30 -18.67
N SER A 56 -3.49 -16.99 -18.93
CA SER A 56 -4.25 -16.81 -20.17
C SER A 56 -4.88 -15.42 -20.31
N ASN A 57 -4.99 -14.66 -19.22
CA ASN A 57 -5.65 -13.36 -19.13
C ASN A 57 -4.72 -12.22 -18.69
N GLY A 58 -3.40 -12.45 -18.64
CA GLY A 58 -2.44 -11.46 -18.18
C GLY A 58 -1.15 -12.08 -17.67
N ASN A 59 -0.24 -11.22 -17.22
CA ASN A 59 1.02 -11.64 -16.64
C ASN A 59 1.20 -11.04 -15.26
N ASP A 60 1.90 -11.76 -14.39
CA ASP A 60 2.33 -11.28 -13.08
C ASP A 60 3.83 -11.18 -13.00
N TYR A 61 4.29 -10.07 -12.41
CA TYR A 61 5.66 -9.88 -11.98
C TYR A 61 5.68 -9.59 -10.49
N ASN A 62 6.41 -10.40 -9.73
CA ASN A 62 6.64 -10.17 -8.32
C ASN A 62 8.10 -9.85 -8.09
N PHE A 63 8.39 -8.81 -7.32
CA PHE A 63 9.73 -8.38 -6.96
C PHE A 63 9.88 -8.39 -5.44
N ILE A 64 10.97 -8.94 -4.95
CA ILE A 64 11.39 -8.76 -3.55
C ILE A 64 12.47 -7.68 -3.53
N LEU A 65 12.18 -6.60 -2.82
CA LEU A 65 13.12 -5.53 -2.54
C LEU A 65 13.67 -5.70 -1.13
N GLN A 66 14.98 -5.56 -0.96
CA GLN A 66 15.66 -5.68 0.32
C GLN A 66 16.54 -4.46 0.60
N LYS A 67 16.61 -4.11 1.88
CA LYS A 67 17.55 -3.14 2.44
C LYS A 67 17.80 -3.50 3.89
N ASP A 68 19.08 -3.69 4.24
CA ASP A 68 19.49 -4.21 5.54
C ASP A 68 18.77 -5.55 5.84
N ASN A 69 18.11 -5.65 7.00
CA ASN A 69 17.34 -6.83 7.40
C ASN A 69 15.83 -6.72 7.10
N LYS A 70 15.43 -5.80 6.21
CA LYS A 70 14.02 -5.59 5.85
C LYS A 70 13.75 -6.02 4.41
N ALA A 71 12.54 -6.51 4.18
CA ALA A 71 12.08 -6.91 2.85
C ALA A 71 10.68 -6.33 2.54
N VAL A 72 10.46 -6.04 1.26
CA VAL A 72 9.18 -5.60 0.69
C VAL A 72 8.92 -6.45 -0.54
N ILE A 73 7.70 -6.96 -0.69
CA ILE A 73 7.26 -7.60 -1.93
C ILE A 73 6.41 -6.62 -2.74
N CYS A 74 6.68 -6.49 -4.03
CA CYS A 74 5.93 -5.64 -4.95
C CYS A 74 5.36 -6.50 -6.09
N PHE A 75 4.04 -6.44 -6.26
CA PHE A 75 3.28 -7.15 -7.27
C PHE A 75 2.95 -6.19 -8.42
N VAL A 76 3.25 -6.57 -9.64
CA VAL A 76 2.85 -5.85 -10.85
C VAL A 76 1.98 -6.79 -11.67
N TRP A 77 0.67 -6.64 -11.53
CA TRP A 77 -0.29 -7.33 -12.38
C TRP A 77 -0.40 -6.56 -13.70
N LEU A 78 -0.13 -7.25 -14.80
CA LEU A 78 -0.28 -6.76 -16.16
C LEU A 78 -1.50 -7.43 -16.79
N PRO A 79 -2.72 -6.85 -16.63
CA PRO A 79 -3.77 -7.18 -17.57
C PRO A 79 -3.31 -6.64 -18.94
N GLU A 80 -3.79 -7.22 -20.05
CA GLU A 80 -3.44 -6.77 -21.42
C GLU A 80 -3.68 -5.25 -21.69
N ARG A 81 -4.27 -4.52 -20.74
CA ARG A 81 -4.58 -3.10 -20.78
C ARG A 81 -3.63 -2.26 -19.90
N LYS A 82 -2.59 -1.75 -20.57
CA LYS A 82 -1.79 -0.50 -20.43
C LYS A 82 -1.50 0.22 -19.10
N ASP A 83 -2.17 -0.05 -17.98
CA ASP A 83 -1.95 0.72 -16.75
C ASP A 83 -1.23 -0.12 -15.70
N MET A 84 0.11 -0.03 -15.70
CA MET A 84 0.98 -0.76 -14.77
C MET A 84 1.00 -0.06 -13.41
N VAL A 85 0.40 -0.68 -12.38
CA VAL A 85 0.52 -0.21 -11.00
C VAL A 85 1.18 -1.31 -10.16
N ALA A 86 2.34 -1.00 -9.60
CA ALA A 86 2.99 -1.88 -8.63
C ALA A 86 2.34 -1.73 -7.25
N HIS A 87 1.83 -2.82 -6.69
CA HIS A 87 1.32 -2.88 -5.33
C HIS A 87 2.37 -3.48 -4.41
N CYS A 88 2.90 -2.71 -3.48
CA CYS A 88 3.92 -3.18 -2.53
C CYS A 88 3.34 -3.51 -1.15
N ARG A 89 3.96 -4.47 -0.47
CA ARG A 89 3.63 -4.95 0.88
C ARG A 89 4.90 -5.19 1.68
N LEU A 90 4.89 -4.82 2.96
CA LEU A 90 5.99 -5.15 3.88
C LEU A 90 5.96 -6.65 4.20
N LEU A 91 7.14 -7.28 4.19
CA LEU A 91 7.35 -8.63 4.72
C LEU A 91 7.84 -8.47 6.16
N ASN A 92 6.96 -8.78 7.12
CA ASN A 92 7.27 -8.76 8.55
C ASN A 92 7.73 -10.13 9.04
#